data_AF-A0A7J3HNR4-F1
#
_entry.id   AF-A0A7J3HNR4-F1
#
_cell.length_a   1.000
_cell.length_b   1.000
_cell.length_c   1.000
_cell.angle_alpha   90.00
_cell.angle_beta   90.00
_cell.angle_gamma   90.00
#
_symmetry.space_group_name_H-M   'P 1'
#
loop_
_entity.id
_entity.type
_entity.pdbx_description
1 polymer ?
#
loop_
_entity_poly.entity_id
_entity_poly.type
_entity_poly.pdbx_seq_one_letter_code
_entity_poly.pdbx_strand_id
1 'polypeptide(L)'
;MAQVKDANTPPGQYFVKDFIVYAELGIPQIDIEHYRLRITGLVERIVEYSYDELLRLPQISIVADSHCVTKWSVKNVTWEGVPIKILAEKAGVKPTAKWVMFHCLDGYTTPVPIEDALVDNAIIALKINGRPLKLENGWPARPFIPHLYLWKSAKWLSVIEFIEKYVDGYWEARGYHERGNVWLEERFKNTSGKHHTRKPL
;
A
#
# COMPACT_ATOMS: atom_id res chain seq x y z
N MET A 1 -20.89 28.44 -1.28
CA MET A 1 -21.61 27.40 -0.53
C MET A 1 -20.59 26.62 0.27
N ALA A 2 -20.65 26.68 1.60
CA ALA A 2 -19.71 25.97 2.46
C ALA A 2 -19.97 24.46 2.32
N GLN A 3 -18.95 23.73 1.90
CA GLN A 3 -18.97 22.27 1.86
C GLN A 3 -19.22 21.77 3.29
N VAL A 4 -20.35 21.09 3.50
CA VAL A 4 -20.60 20.37 4.75
C VAL A 4 -19.46 19.36 4.90
N LYS A 5 -18.58 19.57 5.90
CA LYS A 5 -17.56 18.59 6.26
C LYS A 5 -18.29 17.36 6.78
N ASP A 6 -18.49 16.39 5.91
CA ASP A 6 -18.90 15.05 6.30
C ASP A 6 -17.84 14.53 7.28
N ALA A 7 -18.24 14.28 8.54
CA ALA A 7 -17.33 13.90 9.63
C ALA A 7 -16.54 12.61 9.32
N ASN A 8 -16.96 11.88 8.29
CA ASN A 8 -16.32 10.67 7.78
C ASN A 8 -15.35 10.93 6.60
N THR A 9 -14.97 12.18 6.32
CA THR A 9 -13.95 12.50 5.32
C THR A 9 -12.63 12.85 5.99
N PRO A 10 -11.51 12.14 5.68
CA PRO A 10 -10.22 12.50 6.27
C PRO A 10 -9.79 13.94 5.93
N PRO A 11 -8.99 14.59 6.80
CA PRO A 11 -8.55 15.96 6.60
C PRO A 11 -7.91 16.20 5.22
N GLY A 12 -8.38 17.28 4.55
CA GLY A 12 -7.87 17.69 3.26
C GLY A 12 -8.22 16.79 2.08
N GLN A 13 -9.16 15.85 2.24
CA GLN A 13 -9.66 14.99 1.16
C GLN A 13 -10.95 15.52 0.52
N TYR A 14 -11.13 15.21 -0.77
CA TYR A 14 -12.40 15.34 -1.50
C TYR A 14 -12.67 14.09 -2.33
N PHE A 15 -13.94 13.79 -2.60
CA PHE A 15 -14.31 12.58 -3.32
C PHE A 15 -14.43 12.78 -4.83
N VAL A 16 -13.95 11.79 -5.58
CA VAL A 16 -14.08 11.66 -7.04
C VAL A 16 -14.80 10.35 -7.36
N LYS A 17 -15.27 10.21 -8.61
CA LYS A 17 -16.01 9.01 -9.04
C LYS A 17 -15.10 7.79 -9.24
N ASP A 18 -13.94 8.02 -9.86
CA ASP A 18 -13.05 6.98 -10.34
C ASP A 18 -11.62 7.20 -9.85
N PHE A 19 -10.84 6.13 -9.82
CA PHE A 19 -9.41 6.18 -9.51
C PHE A 19 -8.65 7.02 -10.54
N ILE A 20 -7.77 7.89 -10.05
CA ILE A 20 -6.76 8.53 -10.89
C ILE A 20 -5.49 7.67 -10.84
N VAL A 21 -5.05 7.22 -12.01
CA VAL A 21 -3.89 6.33 -12.13
C VAL A 21 -2.61 7.15 -12.10
N TYR A 22 -1.72 6.81 -11.17
CA TYR A 22 -0.32 7.30 -11.12
C TYR A 22 0.63 6.13 -11.31
N ALA A 23 1.65 6.31 -12.14
CA ALA A 23 2.67 5.30 -12.43
C ALA A 23 4.02 6.01 -12.61
N GLU A 24 4.54 6.58 -11.53
CA GLU A 24 5.70 7.49 -11.56
C GLU A 24 6.94 6.85 -12.20
N LEU A 25 7.14 5.55 -11.98
CA LEU A 25 8.26 4.77 -12.53
C LEU A 25 7.88 3.97 -13.78
N GLY A 26 6.69 4.23 -14.35
CA GLY A 26 6.14 3.50 -15.49
C GLY A 26 5.26 2.31 -15.08
N ILE A 27 4.69 1.65 -16.08
CA ILE A 27 3.91 0.42 -15.90
C ILE A 27 4.80 -0.74 -16.37
N PRO A 28 5.14 -1.71 -15.50
CA PRO A 28 6.00 -2.81 -15.87
C PRO A 28 5.27 -3.77 -16.82
N GLN A 29 6.05 -4.46 -17.66
CA GLN A 29 5.58 -5.68 -18.32
C GLN A 29 5.62 -6.83 -17.33
N ILE A 30 4.57 -7.65 -17.32
CA ILE A 30 4.42 -8.72 -16.33
C ILE A 30 4.22 -10.02 -17.05
N ASP A 31 5.17 -10.93 -16.86
CA ASP A 31 5.03 -12.33 -17.17
C ASP A 31 4.45 -13.05 -15.95
N ILE A 32 3.17 -13.42 -16.04
CA ILE A 32 2.44 -14.00 -14.91
C ILE A 32 2.86 -15.44 -14.60
N GLU A 33 3.40 -16.16 -15.58
CA GLU A 33 3.87 -17.54 -15.39
C GLU A 33 5.12 -17.56 -14.49
N HIS A 34 5.97 -16.55 -14.67
CA HIS A 34 7.20 -16.37 -13.89
C HIS A 34 7.05 -15.44 -12.69
N TYR A 35 5.92 -14.74 -12.56
CA TYR A 35 5.65 -13.86 -11.42
C TYR A 35 5.70 -14.64 -10.10
N ARG A 36 6.43 -14.10 -9.12
CA ARG A 36 6.44 -14.57 -7.74
C ARG A 36 6.32 -13.40 -6.78
N LEU A 37 5.41 -13.51 -5.82
CA LEU A 37 5.42 -12.68 -4.61
C LEU A 37 6.28 -13.37 -3.56
N ARG A 38 7.36 -12.71 -3.12
CA ARG A 38 8.33 -13.26 -2.17
C ARG A 38 8.17 -12.61 -0.80
N ILE A 39 8.27 -13.39 0.26
CA ILE A 39 8.24 -12.94 1.64
C ILE A 39 9.62 -13.21 2.24
N THR A 40 10.33 -12.16 2.65
CA THR A 40 11.76 -12.20 2.96
C THR A 40 12.13 -11.36 4.19
N GLY A 41 13.43 -11.24 4.47
CA GLY A 41 13.97 -10.44 5.56
C GLY A 41 13.97 -11.21 6.88
N LEU A 42 13.44 -10.59 7.93
CA LEU A 42 13.35 -11.13 9.29
C LEU A 42 12.23 -12.17 9.41
N VAL A 43 12.41 -13.30 8.76
CA VAL A 43 11.49 -14.45 8.74
C VAL A 43 12.23 -15.75 9.04
N GLU A 44 11.53 -16.77 9.54
CA GLU A 44 12.11 -18.10 9.74
C GLU A 44 12.38 -18.83 8.40
N ARG A 45 11.57 -18.55 7.38
CA ARG A 45 11.73 -19.10 6.03
C ARG A 45 11.28 -18.11 4.98
N ILE A 46 12.03 -18.02 3.89
CA ILE A 46 11.60 -17.32 2.69
C ILE A 46 10.47 -18.14 2.06
N VAL A 47 9.36 -17.48 1.76
CA VAL A 47 8.20 -18.10 1.09
C VAL A 47 7.92 -17.35 -0.19
N GLU A 48 7.54 -18.07 -1.23
CA GLU A 48 7.20 -17.49 -2.52
C GLU A 48 5.86 -18.04 -2.99
N TYR A 49 5.07 -17.19 -3.64
CA TYR A 49 3.78 -17.57 -4.20
C TYR A 49 3.69 -17.13 -5.66
N SER A 50 3.30 -18.04 -6.54
CA SER A 50 2.74 -17.70 -7.84
C SER A 50 1.40 -16.99 -7.70
N TYR A 51 0.93 -16.36 -8.78
CA TYR A 51 -0.39 -15.71 -8.77
C TYR A 51 -1.53 -16.69 -8.48
N ASP A 52 -1.49 -17.88 -9.07
CA ASP A 52 -2.50 -18.92 -8.85
C ASP A 52 -2.51 -19.43 -7.40
N GLU A 53 -1.34 -19.52 -6.75
CA GLU A 53 -1.27 -19.88 -5.33
C GLU A 53 -1.86 -18.77 -4.45
N LEU A 54 -1.59 -17.49 -4.77
CA LEU A 54 -2.21 -16.37 -4.06
C LEU A 54 -3.73 -16.41 -4.13
N LEU A 55 -4.30 -16.77 -5.30
CA LEU A 55 -5.75 -16.92 -5.47
C LEU A 55 -6.35 -18.06 -4.64
N ARG A 56 -5.56 -19.06 -4.26
CA ARG A 56 -5.99 -20.22 -3.47
C ARG A 56 -5.79 -20.04 -1.96
N LEU A 57 -5.03 -19.04 -1.54
CA LEU A 57 -4.89 -18.69 -0.12
C LEU A 57 -6.21 -18.12 0.43
N PRO A 58 -6.41 -18.16 1.77
CA PRO A 58 -7.58 -17.53 2.39
C PRO A 58 -7.72 -16.08 1.96
N GLN A 59 -8.91 -15.72 1.48
CA GLN A 59 -9.25 -14.38 1.02
C GLN A 59 -10.18 -13.70 2.01
N ILE A 60 -10.06 -12.39 2.15
CA ILE A 60 -11.08 -11.55 2.80
C ILE A 60 -11.51 -10.43 1.86
N SER A 61 -12.67 -9.85 2.15
CA SER A 61 -13.23 -8.70 1.44
C SER A 61 -13.36 -7.52 2.39
N ILE A 62 -12.89 -6.36 1.97
CA ILE A 62 -12.88 -5.12 2.75
C ILE A 62 -13.56 -4.04 1.93
N VAL A 63 -14.61 -3.44 2.49
CA VAL A 63 -15.21 -2.23 1.93
C VAL A 63 -14.62 -1.03 2.66
N ALA A 64 -13.88 -0.20 1.94
CA ALA A 64 -13.24 0.98 2.49
C ALA A 64 -13.10 2.10 1.45
N ASP A 65 -13.01 3.32 1.93
CA ASP A 65 -12.63 4.45 1.09
C ASP A 65 -11.14 4.37 0.75
N SER A 66 -10.76 4.85 -0.43
CA SER A 66 -9.38 4.84 -0.91
C SER A 66 -8.88 6.26 -1.06
N HIS A 67 -7.78 6.60 -0.40
CA HIS A 67 -7.37 7.98 -0.18
C HIS A 67 -6.01 8.30 -0.82
N CYS A 68 -5.98 9.23 -1.77
CA CYS A 68 -4.74 9.67 -2.38
C CYS A 68 -4.11 10.83 -1.61
N VAL A 69 -2.78 10.87 -1.63
CA VAL A 69 -2.03 12.01 -1.08
C VAL A 69 -2.17 13.29 -1.89
N THR A 70 -2.63 13.21 -3.14
CA THR A 70 -2.98 14.38 -3.95
C THR A 70 -4.42 14.87 -3.71
N LYS A 71 -5.01 14.48 -2.57
CA LYS A 71 -6.28 14.96 -1.99
C LYS A 71 -7.57 14.40 -2.57
N TRP A 72 -7.53 13.58 -3.61
CA TRP A 72 -8.73 12.89 -4.07
C TRP A 72 -8.93 11.57 -3.30
N SER A 73 -10.19 11.16 -3.18
CA SER A 73 -10.61 9.90 -2.55
C SER A 73 -11.72 9.23 -3.35
N VAL A 74 -11.84 7.90 -3.28
CA VAL A 74 -12.93 7.13 -3.89
C VAL A 74 -13.70 6.42 -2.78
N LYS A 75 -15.03 6.57 -2.73
CA LYS A 75 -15.88 5.98 -1.69
C LYS A 75 -16.17 4.50 -1.94
N ASN A 76 -16.39 3.75 -0.86
CA ASN A 76 -17.01 2.41 -0.86
C ASN A 76 -16.35 1.43 -1.84
N VAL A 77 -15.03 1.38 -1.85
CA VAL A 77 -14.28 0.46 -2.71
C VAL A 77 -14.18 -0.90 -2.04
N THR A 78 -14.57 -1.95 -2.75
CA THR A 78 -14.39 -3.34 -2.28
C THR A 78 -13.01 -3.83 -2.71
N TRP A 79 -12.14 -4.08 -1.75
CA TRP A 79 -10.84 -4.68 -1.96
C TRP A 79 -10.86 -6.13 -1.48
N GLU A 80 -10.35 -7.05 -2.30
CA GLU A 80 -10.32 -8.48 -1.93
C GLU A 80 -8.91 -9.05 -2.16
N GLY A 81 -8.46 -9.86 -1.22
CA GLY A 81 -7.10 -10.35 -1.22
C GLY A 81 -6.75 -11.19 -0.02
N VAL A 82 -5.46 -11.55 0.06
CA VAL A 82 -4.91 -12.36 1.14
C VAL A 82 -4.54 -11.47 2.32
N PRO A 83 -4.99 -11.75 3.56
CA PRO A 83 -4.53 -11.04 4.74
C PRO A 83 -3.00 -11.06 4.87
N ILE A 84 -2.37 -9.91 5.07
CA ILE A 84 -0.90 -9.81 5.20
C ILE A 84 -0.43 -10.64 6.41
N LYS A 85 -1.21 -10.65 7.48
CA LYS A 85 -0.94 -11.45 8.69
C LYS A 85 -0.80 -12.96 8.40
N ILE A 86 -1.61 -13.51 7.49
CA ILE A 86 -1.50 -14.93 7.11
C ILE A 86 -0.19 -15.21 6.38
N LEU A 87 0.26 -14.29 5.52
CA LEU A 87 1.55 -14.41 4.84
C LEU A 87 2.71 -14.31 5.83
N ALA A 88 2.62 -13.38 6.78
CA ALA A 88 3.59 -13.21 7.86
C ALA A 88 3.69 -14.45 8.76
N GLU A 89 2.56 -15.03 9.16
CA GLU A 89 2.50 -16.27 9.94
C GLU A 89 3.10 -17.45 9.17
N LYS A 90 2.81 -17.57 7.87
CA LYS A 90 3.36 -18.63 7.02
C LYS A 90 4.87 -18.52 6.81
N ALA A 91 5.44 -17.32 6.79
CA ALA A 91 6.88 -17.10 6.73
C ALA A 91 7.57 -17.22 8.10
N GLY A 92 6.81 -17.08 9.19
CA GLY A 92 7.35 -17.03 10.55
C GLY A 92 8.11 -15.73 10.79
N VAL A 93 7.44 -14.59 10.74
CA VAL A 93 8.08 -13.29 10.99
C VAL A 93 8.68 -13.23 12.40
N LYS A 94 9.94 -12.80 12.49
CA LYS A 94 10.68 -12.69 13.74
C LYS A 94 10.19 -11.49 14.55
N PRO A 95 10.16 -11.57 15.89
CA PRO A 95 9.68 -10.50 16.78
C PRO A 95 10.54 -9.21 16.73
N THR A 96 11.75 -9.29 16.17
CA THR A 96 12.62 -8.13 15.94
C THR A 96 12.20 -7.30 14.73
N ALA A 97 11.34 -7.80 13.84
CA ALA A 97 10.80 -7.01 12.74
C ALA A 97 9.94 -5.85 13.27
N LYS A 98 10.18 -4.64 12.75
CA LYS A 98 9.43 -3.42 13.11
C LYS A 98 8.81 -2.72 11.90
N TRP A 99 9.26 -3.04 10.70
CA TRP A 99 8.78 -2.46 9.46
C TRP A 99 8.62 -3.54 8.40
N VAL A 100 7.75 -3.26 7.44
CA VAL A 100 7.57 -4.02 6.21
C VAL A 100 7.98 -3.12 5.05
N MET A 101 9.00 -3.50 4.30
CA MET A 101 9.35 -2.88 3.04
C MET A 101 8.65 -3.61 1.90
N PHE A 102 7.80 -2.90 1.19
CA PHE A 102 7.21 -3.39 -0.05
C PHE A 102 8.11 -2.99 -1.22
N HIS A 103 8.47 -3.97 -2.05
CA HIS A 103 9.22 -3.75 -3.29
C HIS A 103 8.36 -4.13 -4.49
N CYS A 104 8.47 -3.36 -5.55
CA CYS A 104 7.65 -3.49 -6.75
C CYS A 104 8.50 -3.78 -8.00
N LEU A 105 7.85 -4.34 -9.03
CA LEU A 105 8.49 -4.70 -10.30
C LEU A 105 9.03 -3.50 -11.08
N ASP A 106 8.47 -2.31 -10.88
CA ASP A 106 8.91 -1.04 -11.47
C ASP A 106 10.05 -0.37 -10.69
N GLY A 107 10.54 -1.00 -9.62
CA GLY A 107 11.55 -0.44 -8.72
C GLY A 107 10.98 0.49 -7.64
N TYR A 108 9.66 0.67 -7.56
CA TYR A 108 9.05 1.42 -6.47
C TYR A 108 9.22 0.66 -5.14
N THR A 109 9.48 1.41 -4.08
CA THR A 109 9.56 0.86 -2.71
C THR A 109 8.79 1.75 -1.74
N THR A 110 8.21 1.15 -0.70
CA THR A 110 7.59 1.91 0.39
C THR A 110 7.63 1.10 1.69
N PRO A 111 8.11 1.70 2.81
CA PRO A 111 8.02 1.11 4.13
C PRO A 111 6.64 1.31 4.73
N VAL A 112 6.20 0.39 5.58
CA VAL A 112 5.02 0.51 6.44
C VAL A 112 5.38 -0.03 7.84
N PRO A 113 4.99 0.65 8.94
CA PRO A 113 5.17 0.10 10.28
C PRO A 113 4.50 -1.28 10.41
N ILE A 114 5.15 -2.23 11.08
CA ILE A 114 4.64 -3.60 11.14
C ILE A 114 3.26 -3.67 11.82
N GLU A 115 3.00 -2.79 12.79
CA GLU A 115 1.73 -2.67 13.48
C GLU A 115 0.59 -2.23 12.56
N ASP A 116 0.87 -1.46 11.51
CA ASP A 116 -0.13 -1.06 10.50
C ASP A 116 -0.28 -2.12 9.40
N ALA A 117 0.81 -2.83 9.07
CA ALA A 117 0.81 -3.87 8.04
C ALA A 117 0.12 -5.17 8.48
N LEU A 118 0.05 -5.44 9.79
CA LEU A 118 -0.49 -6.70 10.35
C LEU A 118 -1.86 -6.53 11.04
N VAL A 119 -2.56 -5.42 10.82
CA VAL A 119 -3.96 -5.27 11.25
C VAL A 119 -4.89 -6.23 10.48
N ASP A 120 -6.05 -6.53 11.05
CA ASP A 120 -6.96 -7.55 10.49
C ASP A 120 -7.52 -7.17 9.10
N ASN A 121 -7.60 -5.87 8.79
CA ASN A 121 -8.04 -5.35 7.50
C ASN A 121 -6.89 -4.87 6.60
N ALA A 122 -5.68 -5.40 6.76
CA ALA A 122 -4.57 -5.22 5.83
C ALA A 122 -4.42 -6.45 4.93
N ILE A 123 -4.45 -6.26 3.61
CA ILE A 123 -4.40 -7.35 2.63
C ILE A 123 -3.36 -7.11 1.55
N ILE A 124 -2.91 -8.18 0.91
CA ILE A 124 -2.40 -8.16 -0.46
C ILE A 124 -3.60 -8.35 -1.39
N ALA A 125 -4.10 -7.23 -1.91
CA ALA A 125 -5.23 -7.18 -2.80
C ALA A 125 -4.90 -7.81 -4.16
N LEU A 126 -5.83 -8.63 -4.66
CA LEU A 126 -5.81 -9.28 -5.96
C LEU A 126 -7.00 -8.83 -6.84
N LYS A 127 -8.05 -8.30 -6.20
CA LYS A 127 -9.25 -7.79 -6.85
C LYS A 127 -9.66 -6.44 -6.28
N ILE A 128 -10.36 -5.69 -7.12
CA ILE A 128 -11.05 -4.45 -6.78
C ILE A 128 -12.46 -4.49 -7.38
N ASN A 129 -13.48 -4.23 -6.56
CA ASN A 129 -14.89 -4.23 -6.94
C ASN A 129 -15.31 -5.53 -7.66
N GLY A 130 -14.95 -6.70 -7.11
CA GLY A 130 -15.31 -8.01 -7.66
C GLY A 130 -14.54 -8.44 -8.91
N ARG A 131 -13.62 -7.62 -9.41
CA ARG A 131 -12.83 -7.91 -10.63
C ARG A 131 -11.35 -8.02 -10.30
N PRO A 132 -10.58 -8.87 -10.99
CA PRO A 132 -9.13 -8.83 -10.91
C PRO A 132 -8.61 -7.40 -11.07
N LEU A 133 -7.53 -7.07 -10.36
CA LEU A 133 -6.86 -5.80 -10.57
C LEU A 133 -6.58 -5.62 -12.07
N LYS A 134 -6.77 -4.40 -12.56
CA LYS A 134 -6.22 -4.01 -13.86
C LYS A 134 -4.72 -3.78 -13.72
N LEU A 135 -3.98 -3.89 -14.82
CA LEU A 135 -2.55 -3.60 -14.86
C LEU A 135 -2.24 -2.21 -14.29
N GLU A 136 -2.98 -1.18 -14.70
CA GLU A 136 -2.87 0.20 -14.22
C GLU A 136 -3.10 0.37 -12.71
N ASN A 137 -3.87 -0.54 -12.11
CA ASN A 137 -4.20 -0.55 -10.69
C ASN A 137 -3.29 -1.46 -9.86
N GLY A 138 -2.27 -2.07 -10.47
CA GLY A 138 -1.26 -2.87 -9.78
C GLY A 138 -1.42 -4.37 -9.87
N TRP A 139 -2.16 -4.89 -10.87
CA TRP A 139 -2.15 -6.33 -11.16
C TRP A 139 -0.71 -6.85 -11.31
N PRO A 140 -0.33 -8.00 -10.73
CA PRO A 140 -1.22 -9.01 -10.14
C PRO A 140 -1.60 -8.77 -8.68
N ALA A 141 -0.80 -7.99 -7.93
CA ALA A 141 -0.97 -7.83 -6.50
C ALA A 141 -0.47 -6.46 -6.01
N ARG A 142 -1.14 -5.92 -4.98
CA ARG A 142 -0.70 -4.74 -4.22
C ARG A 142 -1.13 -4.82 -2.76
N PRO A 143 -0.39 -4.26 -1.80
CA PRO A 143 -0.89 -4.14 -0.44
C PRO A 143 -2.02 -3.10 -0.41
N PHE A 144 -3.03 -3.31 0.42
CA PHE A 144 -4.06 -2.33 0.72
C PHE A 144 -4.28 -2.29 2.24
N ILE A 145 -4.16 -1.08 2.80
CA ILE A 145 -4.22 -0.81 4.24
C ILE A 145 -5.13 0.42 4.40
N PRO A 146 -6.40 0.24 4.81
CA PRO A 146 -7.45 1.25 4.68
C PRO A 146 -7.14 2.63 5.29
N HIS A 147 -6.42 2.66 6.41
CA HIS A 147 -6.12 3.90 7.13
C HIS A 147 -4.87 4.63 6.61
N LEU A 148 -4.17 4.11 5.61
CA LEU A 148 -3.00 4.73 5.01
C LEU A 148 -3.31 5.34 3.63
N TYR A 149 -2.56 6.37 3.26
CA TYR A 149 -2.62 6.92 1.91
C TYR A 149 -2.16 5.91 0.85
N LEU A 150 -2.72 6.00 -0.35
CA LEU A 150 -2.49 5.04 -1.45
C LEU A 150 -1.04 4.96 -1.97
N TRP A 151 -0.13 5.86 -1.61
CA TRP A 151 1.29 5.66 -1.95
C TRP A 151 1.92 4.49 -1.17
N LYS A 152 1.38 4.20 0.03
CA LYS A 152 1.74 3.00 0.80
C LYS A 152 1.19 1.71 0.17
N SER A 153 0.16 1.85 -0.66
CA SER A 153 -0.45 0.76 -1.41
C SER A 153 0.34 0.51 -2.71
N ALA A 154 1.54 -0.04 -2.58
CA ALA A 154 2.51 -0.23 -3.64
C ALA A 154 1.99 -1.11 -4.80
N LYS A 155 2.00 -0.62 -6.05
CA LYS A 155 1.49 -1.37 -7.21
C LYS A 155 2.54 -2.34 -7.76
N TRP A 156 2.11 -3.46 -8.35
CA TRP A 156 3.01 -4.45 -8.96
C TRP A 156 3.97 -5.07 -7.95
N LEU A 157 3.44 -5.43 -6.78
CA LEU A 157 4.21 -5.92 -5.65
C LEU A 157 4.97 -7.21 -6.01
N SER A 158 6.26 -7.26 -5.68
CA SER A 158 7.14 -8.42 -5.92
C SER A 158 7.74 -8.99 -4.63
N VAL A 159 8.04 -8.15 -3.64
CA VAL A 159 8.62 -8.59 -2.37
C VAL A 159 7.97 -7.87 -1.18
N ILE A 160 7.70 -8.65 -0.14
CA ILE A 160 7.35 -8.20 1.21
C ILE A 160 8.54 -8.55 2.11
N GLU A 161 9.35 -7.54 2.43
CA GLU A 161 10.55 -7.72 3.24
C GLU A 161 10.31 -7.20 4.67
N PHE A 162 10.46 -8.07 5.66
CA PHE A 162 10.38 -7.66 7.07
C PHE A 162 11.74 -7.17 7.56
N ILE A 163 11.82 -5.93 8.06
CA ILE A 163 13.06 -5.29 8.48
C ILE A 163 12.96 -4.72 9.91
N GLU A 164 14.10 -4.63 10.59
CA GLU A 164 14.17 -4.11 11.97
C GLU A 164 14.19 -2.58 12.00
N LYS A 165 14.99 -1.98 11.12
CA LYS A 165 15.20 -0.53 11.09
C LYS A 165 14.46 0.09 9.93
N TYR A 166 13.94 1.29 10.17
CA TYR A 166 13.34 2.11 9.14
C TYR A 166 14.35 2.42 8.03
N VAL A 167 13.90 2.32 6.78
CA VAL A 167 14.62 2.72 5.58
C VAL A 167 13.64 3.44 4.67
N ASP A 168 14.07 4.53 4.05
CA ASP A 168 13.25 5.29 3.10
C ASP A 168 12.89 4.43 1.88
N GLY A 169 11.62 4.50 1.50
CA GLY A 169 11.15 4.11 0.18
C GLY A 169 11.23 5.27 -0.81
N TYR A 170 10.56 5.11 -1.95
CA TYR A 170 10.63 6.07 -3.05
C TYR A 170 10.12 7.46 -2.66
N TRP A 171 8.90 7.56 -2.12
CA TRP A 171 8.31 8.84 -1.74
C TRP A 171 8.84 9.34 -0.41
N GLU A 172 9.21 8.44 0.49
CA GLU A 172 9.78 8.79 1.80
C GLU A 172 11.12 9.50 1.64
N ALA A 173 11.95 9.05 0.69
CA ALA A 173 13.19 9.73 0.30
C ALA A 173 12.95 11.13 -0.30
N ARG A 174 11.71 11.42 -0.72
CA ARG A 174 11.26 12.70 -1.30
C ARG A 174 10.46 13.54 -0.30
N GLY A 175 10.51 13.19 0.99
CA GLY A 175 9.89 13.95 2.06
C GLY A 175 8.45 13.56 2.38
N TYR A 176 7.93 12.46 1.85
CA TYR A 176 6.63 11.92 2.29
C TYR A 176 6.76 11.17 3.62
N HIS A 177 5.71 11.23 4.43
CA HIS A 177 5.73 10.71 5.80
C HIS A 177 6.03 9.20 5.86
N GLU A 178 6.71 8.78 6.93
CA GLU A 178 7.16 7.41 7.18
C GLU A 178 5.99 6.43 7.25
N ARG A 179 4.92 6.81 7.96
CA ARG A 179 3.70 6.00 8.17
C ARG A 179 2.59 6.29 7.15
N GLY A 180 2.16 7.54 7.00
CA GLY A 180 1.20 7.92 5.96
C GLY A 180 -0.26 7.71 6.36
N ASN A 181 -0.59 7.86 7.63
CA ASN A 181 -1.96 7.77 8.12
C ASN A 181 -2.82 8.92 7.58
N VAL A 182 -3.93 8.57 6.93
CA VAL A 182 -4.81 9.53 6.26
C VAL A 182 -5.52 10.46 7.25
N TRP A 183 -5.94 9.92 8.40
CA TRP A 183 -6.73 10.64 9.41
C TRP A 183 -5.90 11.60 10.23
N LEU A 184 -4.60 11.35 10.34
CA LEU A 184 -3.64 12.19 11.05
C LEU A 184 -2.96 13.22 10.13
N GLU A 185 -3.38 13.31 8.87
CA GLU A 185 -2.78 14.19 7.85
C GLU A 185 -1.26 14.01 7.69
N GLU A 186 -0.78 12.78 7.88
CA GLU A 186 0.64 12.40 7.77
C GLU A 186 1.07 12.37 6.30
N ARG A 187 1.08 13.51 5.60
CA ARG A 187 1.47 13.57 4.17
C ARG A 187 2.98 13.67 3.99
N PHE A 188 3.65 14.46 4.83
CA PHE A 188 5.07 14.79 4.68
C PHE A 188 5.85 14.65 5.99
N LYS A 189 7.13 14.26 5.90
CA LYS A 189 8.09 14.32 7.00
C LYS A 189 8.25 15.79 7.38
N ASN A 190 7.93 16.18 8.61
CA ASN A 190 8.05 17.55 9.13
C ASN A 190 6.93 18.56 8.78
N THR A 191 5.66 18.16 8.69
CA THR A 191 4.55 19.12 8.85
C THR A 191 4.15 19.29 10.32
N SER A 192 5.09 19.73 11.17
CA SER A 192 4.74 20.76 12.15
C SER A 192 4.56 22.05 11.33
N GLY A 193 3.30 22.42 11.08
CA GLY A 193 2.89 23.32 10.00
C GLY A 193 3.82 24.50 9.68
N LYS A 194 4.30 24.55 8.43
CA LYS A 194 4.53 25.75 7.60
C LYS A 194 5.02 25.30 6.23
N HIS A 195 4.21 25.55 5.20
CA HIS A 195 4.62 25.41 3.81
C HIS A 195 5.76 26.41 3.54
N HIS A 196 6.99 25.92 3.38
CA HIS A 196 8.04 26.69 2.70
C HIS A 196 8.02 26.32 1.23
N THR A 197 7.42 27.18 0.41
CA THR A 197 7.55 27.15 -1.04
C THR A 197 8.98 27.54 -1.42
N ARG A 198 9.86 26.55 -1.64
CA ARG A 198 11.06 26.80 -2.46
C ARG A 198 10.73 26.39 -3.89
N LYS A 199 10.75 27.39 -4.79
CA LYS A 199 10.73 27.17 -6.24
C LYS A 199 12.00 26.42 -6.67
N PRO A 200 11.92 25.50 -7.64
CA PRO A 200 13.12 24.97 -8.29
C PRO A 200 13.82 26.07 -9.08
N LEU A 201 15.16 25.99 -9.14
CA LEU A 201 16.05 26.81 -9.95
C LEU A 201 15.75 26.67 -11.44
#